data_AF-A0A976KVP0-F1
#
_entry.id   AF-A0A976KVP0-F1
#
_cell.length_a   1.000
_cell.length_b   1.000
_cell.length_c   1.000
_cell.angle_alpha   90.00
_cell.angle_beta   90.00
_cell.angle_gamma   90.00
#
_symmetry.space_group_name_H-M   'P 1'
#
loop_
_entity.id
_entity.type
_entity.pdbx_description
1 polymer ?
#
loop_
_entity_poly.entity_id
_entity_poly.type
_entity_poly.pdbx_seq_one_letter_code
_entity_poly.pdbx_strand_id
1 'polypeptide(L)'
;MTRTGELAAKRPGLYGDGYLRNGCRGCHSRHLEELARHEAPEGVDFNTHDEEPAWIDRIRERATGLTPTRPAAGAPSVEHRERFRAWLDAGAP
;
A
#
# COMPACT_ATOMS: atom_id res chain seq x y z
N MET A 1 -24.48 -0.93 27.33
CA MET A 1 -23.57 -1.95 26.80
C MET A 1 -23.73 -1.96 25.28
N THR A 2 -23.08 -1.03 24.59
CA THR A 2 -23.23 -0.84 23.14
C THR A 2 -21.94 -1.28 22.47
N ARG A 3 -22.11 -2.13 21.45
CA ARG A 3 -21.11 -2.98 20.82
C ARG A 3 -19.84 -2.23 20.41
N THR A 4 -18.72 -2.62 21.01
CA THR A 4 -17.37 -2.23 20.58
C THR A 4 -16.87 -3.00 19.34
N GLY A 5 -17.71 -3.84 18.73
CA GLY A 5 -17.32 -4.73 17.62
C GLY A 5 -17.66 -4.25 16.21
N GLU A 6 -18.46 -3.19 16.05
CA GLU A 6 -19.07 -2.86 14.74
C GLU A 6 -18.35 -1.74 13.96
N LEU A 7 -17.32 -1.12 14.54
CA LEU A 7 -16.61 0.02 13.93
C LEU A 7 -15.37 -0.38 13.11
N ALA A 8 -14.82 -1.60 13.30
CA ALA A 8 -13.64 -2.03 12.56
C ALA A 8 -13.94 -2.43 11.09
N ALA A 9 -15.21 -2.67 10.76
CA ALA A 9 -15.63 -3.13 9.43
C ALA A 9 -16.12 -1.99 8.50
N LYS A 10 -16.23 -0.74 8.96
CA LYS A 10 -17.03 0.30 8.27
C LYS A 10 -16.23 1.37 7.50
N ARG A 11 -14.92 1.24 7.34
CA ARG A 11 -14.12 2.10 6.43
C ARG A 11 -13.00 1.29 5.77
N PRO A 12 -13.26 0.55 4.68
CA PRO A 12 -12.20 -0.07 3.88
C PRO A 12 -11.05 0.92 3.57
N GLY A 13 -11.37 2.20 3.33
CA GLY A 13 -10.42 3.31 3.08
C GLY A 13 -9.17 3.35 3.98
N LEU A 14 -9.29 3.16 5.31
CA LEU A 14 -8.17 3.40 6.23
C LEU A 14 -7.09 2.31 6.23
N TYR A 15 -7.43 1.08 5.81
CA TYR A 15 -6.46 -0.01 5.82
C TYR A 15 -5.44 0.15 4.68
N GLY A 16 -5.92 0.42 3.47
CA GLY A 16 -5.04 0.59 2.31
C GLY A 16 -4.15 1.81 2.42
N ASP A 17 -4.65 2.94 2.91
CA ASP A 17 -3.83 4.12 3.22
C ASP A 17 -2.69 3.78 4.20
N GLY A 18 -3.00 3.05 5.26
CA GLY A 18 -2.01 2.59 6.22
C GLY A 18 -0.98 1.66 5.58
N TYR A 19 -1.43 0.78 4.68
CA TYR A 19 -0.57 -0.13 3.93
C TYR A 19 0.37 0.64 2.98
N LEU A 20 -0.14 1.60 2.20
CA LEU A 20 0.67 2.43 1.29
C LEU A 20 1.66 3.30 2.06
N ARG A 21 1.22 3.93 3.14
CA ARG A 21 2.08 4.77 3.99
C ARG A 21 3.23 3.98 4.60
N ASN A 22 2.96 2.80 5.14
CA ASN A 22 3.96 2.04 5.90
C ASN A 22 4.77 1.08 5.00
N GLY A 23 4.17 0.59 3.92
CA GLY A 23 4.76 -0.42 3.03
C GLY A 23 5.35 0.14 1.74
N CYS A 24 4.94 1.33 1.29
CA CYS A 24 5.35 1.87 -0.01
C CYS A 24 6.10 3.20 0.11
N ARG A 25 5.55 4.17 0.85
CA ARG A 25 6.11 5.54 0.95
C ARG A 25 7.54 5.60 1.51
N GLY A 26 7.94 4.62 2.33
CA GLY A 26 9.29 4.55 2.87
C GLY A 26 10.40 4.42 1.82
N CYS A 27 10.08 3.90 0.63
CA CYS A 27 11.00 3.79 -0.51
C CYS A 27 10.58 4.67 -1.70
N HIS A 28 9.28 4.93 -1.84
CA HIS A 28 8.66 5.71 -2.92
C HIS A 28 8.38 7.14 -2.47
N SER A 29 9.44 7.87 -2.09
CA SER A 29 9.35 9.28 -1.73
C SER A 29 10.38 10.07 -2.53
N ARG A 30 9.95 11.16 -3.17
CA ARG A 30 10.82 12.07 -3.93
C ARG A 30 11.90 12.77 -3.09
N HIS A 31 11.78 12.68 -1.77
CA HIS A 31 12.73 13.25 -0.82
C HIS A 31 13.87 12.29 -0.45
N LEU A 32 13.89 11.09 -1.03
CA LEU A 32 14.93 10.09 -0.82
C LEU A 32 15.97 10.17 -1.94
N GLU A 33 17.23 10.19 -1.53
CA GLU A 33 18.37 9.92 -2.41
C GLU A 33 18.30 8.47 -2.95
N GLU A 34 18.92 8.23 -4.11
CA GLU A 34 18.87 6.94 -4.84
C GLU A 34 19.10 5.71 -3.94
N LEU A 35 20.14 5.76 -3.10
CA LEU A 35 20.48 4.64 -2.20
C LEU A 35 19.40 4.35 -1.16
N ALA A 36 18.64 5.36 -0.72
CA ALA A 36 17.56 5.21 0.25
C ALA A 36 16.23 4.78 -0.38
N ARG A 37 16.12 4.78 -1.72
CA ARG A 37 14.95 4.29 -2.44
C ARG A 37 14.86 2.77 -2.46
N HIS A 38 15.92 2.06 -2.06
CA HIS A 38 15.99 0.59 -2.10
C HIS A 38 15.51 0.07 -3.47
N GLU A 39 16.07 0.57 -4.57
CA GLU A 39 15.68 0.20 -5.94
C GLU A 39 14.26 0.64 -6.36
N ALA A 40 13.57 1.48 -5.58
CA ALA A 40 12.34 2.12 -6.05
C ALA A 40 12.66 3.12 -7.18
N PRO A 41 12.00 3.03 -8.34
CA PRO A 41 12.31 3.90 -9.47
C PRO A 41 12.08 5.37 -9.16
N GLU A 42 12.94 6.27 -9.64
CA GLU A 42 12.68 7.71 -9.61
C GLU A 42 11.40 8.06 -10.37
N GLY A 43 10.67 9.07 -9.89
CA GLY A 43 9.38 9.49 -10.47
C GLY A 43 8.20 8.57 -10.17
N VAL A 44 8.42 7.45 -9.47
CA VAL A 44 7.35 6.62 -8.88
C VAL A 44 7.27 6.96 -7.40
N ASP A 45 6.55 8.03 -7.08
CA ASP A 45 6.47 8.61 -5.75
C ASP A 45 5.04 8.57 -5.22
N PHE A 46 4.89 8.31 -3.92
CA PHE A 46 3.59 8.19 -3.23
C PHE A 46 3.55 9.16 -2.04
N ASN A 47 4.07 10.38 -2.23
CA ASN A 47 4.15 11.40 -1.18
C ASN A 47 2.76 11.92 -0.78
N THR A 48 1.80 11.85 -1.70
CA THR A 48 0.42 12.30 -1.55
C THR A 48 -0.56 11.25 -2.08
N HIS A 49 -1.83 11.34 -1.68
CA HIS A 49 -2.86 10.43 -2.17
C HIS A 49 -3.13 10.59 -3.67
N ASP A 50 -3.00 11.80 -4.21
CA ASP A 50 -3.29 12.07 -5.62
C ASP A 50 -2.28 11.43 -6.60
N GLU A 51 -1.11 11.02 -6.10
CA GLU A 51 -0.08 10.36 -6.90
C GLU A 51 -0.32 8.84 -7.04
N GLU A 52 -1.05 8.23 -6.11
CA GLU A 52 -1.26 6.77 -6.04
C GLU A 52 -2.13 6.21 -7.18
N PRO A 53 -3.24 6.87 -7.60
CA PRO A 53 -4.13 6.37 -8.65
C PRO A 53 -3.44 6.01 -9.97
N ALA A 54 -2.43 6.79 -10.37
CA ALA A 54 -1.67 6.55 -11.61
C ALA A 54 -0.89 5.22 -11.60
N TRP A 55 -0.67 4.64 -10.42
CA TRP A 55 0.15 3.44 -10.22
C TRP A 55 -0.64 2.26 -9.65
N ILE A 56 -1.96 2.37 -9.48
CA ILE A 56 -2.77 1.34 -8.79
C ILE A 56 -2.63 -0.06 -9.41
N ASP A 57 -2.59 -0.18 -10.72
CA ASP A 57 -2.41 -1.49 -11.38
C ASP A 57 -1.02 -2.09 -11.07
N ARG A 58 0.01 -1.25 -11.06
CA ARG A 58 1.38 -1.66 -10.70
C ARG A 58 1.49 -2.02 -9.22
N ILE A 59 0.86 -1.23 -8.35
CA ILE A 59 0.78 -1.50 -6.92
C ILE A 59 0.10 -2.84 -6.68
N ARG A 60 -1.03 -3.11 -7.36
CA ARG A 60 -1.75 -4.37 -7.27
C ARG A 60 -0.84 -5.55 -7.65
N GLU A 61 -0.20 -5.47 -8.81
CA GLU A 61 0.70 -6.53 -9.31
C GLU A 61 1.85 -6.80 -8.34
N ARG A 62 2.53 -5.74 -7.87
CA ARG A 62 3.78 -5.87 -7.10
C ARG A 62 3.56 -6.13 -5.61
N ALA A 63 2.47 -5.64 -5.02
CA ALA A 63 2.17 -5.81 -3.60
C ALA A 63 1.28 -7.02 -3.29
N THR A 64 0.42 -7.42 -4.24
CA THR A 64 -0.59 -8.48 -4.00
C THR A 64 -0.53 -9.64 -4.98
N GLY A 65 0.37 -9.59 -5.98
CA GLY A 65 0.55 -10.65 -6.96
C GLY A 65 1.07 -11.98 -6.39
N LEU A 66 1.22 -12.96 -7.28
CA LEU A 66 1.67 -14.33 -6.95
C LEU A 66 3.07 -14.35 -6.31
N THR A 67 3.95 -13.46 -6.77
CA THR A 67 5.32 -13.26 -6.29
C THR A 67 5.52 -11.78 -5.93
N PRO A 68 5.06 -11.32 -4.76
CA PRO A 68 5.21 -9.93 -4.36
C PRO A 68 6.69 -9.60 -4.21
N THR A 69 7.13 -8.50 -4.82
CA THR A 69 8.56 -8.13 -4.87
C THR A 69 8.94 -7.10 -3.80
N ARG A 70 8.01 -6.67 -2.95
CA ARG A 70 8.16 -5.58 -1.96
C ARG A 70 7.28 -5.84 -0.73
N PRO A 71 7.59 -5.29 0.47
CA PRO A 71 8.61 -4.27 0.79
C PRO A 71 9.93 -4.81 1.38
N ALA A 72 10.92 -3.92 1.46
CA ALA A 72 12.27 -4.18 1.99
C ALA A 72 12.30 -4.66 3.46
N ALA A 73 11.26 -4.34 4.24
CA ALA A 73 11.09 -4.78 5.63
C ALA A 73 10.56 -6.22 5.77
N GLY A 74 10.47 -6.97 4.68
CA GLY A 74 9.89 -8.30 4.61
C GLY A 74 8.49 -8.29 4.02
N ALA A 75 8.14 -9.37 3.31
CA ALA A 75 6.85 -9.50 2.65
C ALA A 75 5.70 -9.51 3.70
N PRO A 76 4.58 -8.81 3.46
CA PRO A 76 3.44 -8.84 4.37
C PRO A 76 2.82 -10.23 4.37
N SER A 77 2.14 -10.58 5.46
CA SER A 77 1.42 -11.86 5.55
C SER A 77 0.42 -12.02 4.40
N VAL A 78 0.06 -13.27 4.09
CA VAL A 78 -0.97 -13.57 3.08
C VAL A 78 -2.26 -12.81 3.39
N GLU A 79 -2.69 -12.82 4.66
CA GLU A 79 -3.88 -12.09 5.12
C GLU A 79 -3.78 -10.58 4.84
N HIS A 80 -2.63 -9.95 5.12
CA HIS A 80 -2.43 -8.54 4.84
C HIS A 80 -2.47 -8.23 3.34
N ARG A 81 -1.90 -9.10 2.50
CA ARG A 81 -1.94 -8.95 1.04
C ARG A 81 -3.35 -9.12 0.49
N GLU A 82 -4.10 -10.10 0.96
CA GLU A 82 -5.48 -10.34 0.54
C GLU A 82 -6.40 -9.19 0.96
N ARG A 83 -6.22 -8.68 2.19
CA ARG A 83 -6.97 -7.51 2.67
C ARG A 83 -6.64 -6.26 1.87
N PHE A 84 -5.38 -6.04 1.53
CA PHE A 84 -4.97 -4.93 0.67
C PHE A 84 -5.51 -5.09 -0.75
N ARG A 85 -5.52 -6.31 -1.30
CA ARG A 85 -6.13 -6.60 -2.60
C ARG A 85 -7.63 -6.29 -2.62
N ALA A 86 -8.37 -6.74 -1.60
CA ALA A 86 -9.79 -6.46 -1.49
C ALA A 86 -10.08 -4.95 -1.41
N TRP A 87 -9.18 -4.18 -0.78
CA TRP A 87 -9.26 -2.72 -0.78
C TRP A 87 -9.02 -2.11 -2.17
N LEU A 88 -8.01 -2.58 -2.91
CA LEU A 88 -7.75 -2.16 -4.29
C LEU A 88 -8.92 -2.51 -5.22
N ASP A 89 -9.53 -3.69 -5.04
CA ASP A 89 -10.67 -4.18 -5.83
C ASP A 89 -11.95 -3.39 -5.54
N ALA A 90 -12.11 -2.85 -4.32
CA ALA A 90 -13.25 -2.04 -3.91
C ALA A 90 -13.23 -0.60 -4.48
N GLY A 91 -12.31 -0.32 -5.40
CA GLY A 91 -12.10 1.02 -5.95
C GLY A 91 -11.39 1.90 -4.93
N ALA A 92 -10.17 1.48 -4.56
CA ALA A 92 -9.23 2.32 -3.83
C ALA A 92 -9.35 3.80 -4.26
N PRO A 93 -9.24 4.74 -3.30
CA PRO A 93 -9.27 6.16 -3.61
C PRO A 93 -8.33 6.53 -4.76
#